data_AF-X1I6T4-F1
#
_entry.id   AF-X1I6T4-F1
#
_cell.length_a   1.000
_cell.length_b   1.000
_cell.length_c   1.000
_cell.angle_alpha   90.00
_cell.angle_beta   90.00
_cell.angle_gamma   90.00
#
_symmetry.space_group_name_H-M   'P 1'
#
loop_
_entity.id
_entity.type
_entity.pdbx_description
1 polymer ?
#
loop_
_entity_poly.entity_id
_entity_poly.type
_entity_poly.pdbx_seq_one_letter_code
_entity_poly.pdbx_strand_id
1 'polypeptide(L)'
;ALTKMTRVGLIKLDALSSEEKSRLESLESILGRLIQISKDELEGRELSESDYEFIRNFGGQLNSIVVGVEAKGKETTLEADVYTDANPPMEVLEEGVGYVDLALVAYKVPDGRIIIGAGPTLSYYEFRWPMEQGRLTDEQWKEMLEQGQQPPRPDWVDSFYAE
;
A
#
# COMPACT_ATOMS: atom_id res chain seq x y z
N ALA A 1 10.72 6.22 8.69
CA ALA A 1 10.94 7.66 8.89
C ALA A 1 9.62 8.41 9.12
N LEU A 2 8.64 8.27 8.21
CA LEU A 2 7.34 8.94 8.31
C LEU A 2 6.59 8.66 9.63
N THR A 3 6.41 7.40 10.03
CA THR A 3 5.71 7.03 11.28
C THR A 3 6.26 7.75 12.51
N LYS A 4 7.59 7.86 12.61
CA LYS A 4 8.27 8.58 13.69
C LYS A 4 7.96 10.08 13.64
N MET A 5 8.00 10.68 12.45
CA MET A 5 7.66 12.10 12.26
C MET A 5 6.21 12.38 12.61
N THR A 6 5.27 11.53 12.16
CA THR A 6 3.84 11.60 12.52
C THR A 6 3.66 11.54 14.03
N ARG A 7 4.27 10.55 14.70
CA ARG A 7 4.20 10.41 16.16
C ARG A 7 4.74 11.65 16.87
N VAL A 8 5.93 12.12 16.51
CA VAL A 8 6.54 13.31 17.14
C VAL A 8 5.70 14.57 16.88
N GLY A 9 5.16 14.74 15.67
CA GLY A 9 4.30 15.87 15.31
C GLY A 9 3.02 15.88 16.13
N LEU A 10 2.30 14.76 16.20
CA LEU A 10 1.04 14.68 16.92
C LEU A 10 1.23 14.76 18.45
N ILE A 11 2.36 14.26 19.00
CA ILE A 11 2.72 14.50 20.41
C ILE A 11 2.87 16.00 20.69
N LYS A 12 3.53 16.75 19.80
CA LYS A 12 3.72 18.20 19.98
C LYS A 12 2.40 18.98 19.93
N LEU A 13 1.40 18.44 19.24
CA LEU A 13 0.06 19.02 19.13
C LEU A 13 -0.89 18.57 20.25
N ASP A 14 -0.41 17.76 21.21
CA ASP A 14 -1.23 17.13 22.25
C ASP A 14 -2.43 16.35 21.68
N ALA A 15 -2.24 15.78 20.48
CA ALA A 15 -3.28 15.14 19.69
C ALA A 15 -3.28 13.60 19.80
N LEU A 16 -2.51 13.04 20.74
CA LEU A 16 -2.41 11.60 20.94
C LEU A 16 -2.70 11.22 22.39
N SER A 17 -3.60 10.26 22.56
CA SER A 17 -3.69 9.48 23.79
C SER A 17 -2.44 8.60 23.98
N SER A 18 -2.25 8.13 25.22
CA SER A 18 -1.19 7.15 25.55
C SER A 18 -1.29 5.87 24.71
N GLU A 19 -2.52 5.45 24.39
CA GLU A 19 -2.77 4.25 23.59
C GLU A 19 -2.34 4.45 22.13
N GLU A 20 -2.75 5.55 21.49
CA GLU A 20 -2.37 5.86 20.11
C GLU A 20 -0.86 6.05 19.98
N LYS A 21 -0.23 6.68 20.97
CA LYS A 21 1.23 6.79 21.04
C LYS A 21 1.89 5.41 21.06
N SER A 22 1.42 4.49 21.89
CA SER A 22 1.96 3.12 21.99
C SER A 22 1.78 2.34 20.68
N ARG A 23 0.65 2.52 20.00
CA ARG A 23 0.39 1.92 18.67
C ARG A 23 1.36 2.45 17.62
N LEU A 24 1.62 3.76 17.58
CA LEU A 24 2.60 4.35 16.65
C LEU A 24 4.03 3.90 16.96
N GLU A 25 4.40 3.72 18.22
CA GLU A 25 5.70 3.17 18.62
C GLU A 25 5.86 1.71 18.20
N SER A 26 4.79 0.92 18.35
CA SER A 26 4.75 -0.47 17.88
C SER A 26 4.89 -0.55 16.36
N LEU A 27 4.18 0.30 15.62
CA LEU A 27 4.31 0.40 14.17
C LEU A 27 5.74 0.81 13.74
N GLU A 28 6.33 1.80 14.43
CA GLU A 28 7.72 2.21 14.20
C GLU A 28 8.70 1.04 14.39
N SER A 29 8.50 0.23 15.43
CA SER A 29 9.32 -0.97 15.70
C SER A 29 9.17 -2.05 14.64
N ILE A 30 7.94 -2.36 14.22
CA ILE A 30 7.67 -3.37 13.17
C ILE A 30 8.33 -2.94 11.86
N LEU A 31 8.09 -1.71 11.41
CA LEU A 31 8.66 -1.18 10.18
C LEU A 31 10.20 -1.14 10.24
N GLY A 32 10.77 -0.77 11.40
CA GLY A 32 12.21 -0.80 11.60
C GLY A 32 12.81 -2.20 11.43
N ARG A 33 12.14 -3.23 11.96
CA ARG A 33 12.57 -4.63 11.81
C ARG A 33 12.41 -5.14 10.39
N LEU A 34 11.30 -4.83 9.71
CA LEU A 34 11.12 -5.18 8.29
C LEU A 34 12.21 -4.53 7.41
N ILE A 35 12.54 -3.26 7.64
CA ILE A 35 13.60 -2.57 6.89
C ILE A 35 14.96 -3.25 7.10
N GLN A 36 15.28 -3.66 8.33
CA GLN A 36 16.53 -4.35 8.61
C GLN A 36 16.61 -5.69 7.86
N ILE A 37 15.55 -6.49 7.94
CA ILE A 37 15.43 -7.76 7.23
C ILE A 37 15.59 -7.55 5.72
N SER A 38 14.87 -6.60 5.13
CA SER A 38 14.97 -6.34 3.68
C SER A 38 16.37 -5.92 3.25
N LYS A 39 17.11 -5.19 4.09
CA LYS A 39 18.53 -4.88 3.81
C LYS A 39 19.39 -6.13 3.83
N ASP A 40 19.20 -6.99 4.83
CA ASP A 40 19.95 -8.25 4.93
C ASP A 40 19.65 -9.16 3.71
N GLU A 41 18.39 -9.26 3.27
CA GLU A 41 18.00 -9.96 2.05
C GLU A 41 18.66 -9.37 0.79
N LEU A 42 18.62 -8.04 0.62
CA LEU A 42 19.21 -7.35 -0.53
C LEU A 42 20.73 -7.46 -0.59
N GLU A 43 21.38 -7.58 0.57
CA GLU A 43 22.82 -7.81 0.68
C GLU A 43 23.19 -9.30 0.54
N GLY A 44 22.21 -10.19 0.37
CA GLY A 44 22.44 -11.63 0.25
C GLY A 44 22.92 -12.28 1.54
N ARG A 45 22.61 -11.68 2.70
CA ARG A 45 22.88 -12.28 4.01
C ARG A 45 21.81 -13.29 4.35
N GLU A 46 22.19 -14.36 5.04
CA GLU A 46 21.25 -15.35 5.51
C GLU A 46 20.43 -14.81 6.70
N LEU A 47 19.11 -14.92 6.62
CA LEU A 47 18.21 -14.51 7.69
C LEU A 47 18.19 -15.54 8.82
N SER A 48 18.04 -15.08 10.07
CA SER A 48 17.89 -15.96 11.21
C SER A 48 16.50 -16.61 11.27
N GLU A 49 16.34 -17.70 12.02
CA GLU A 49 15.01 -18.28 12.29
C GLU A 49 14.05 -17.26 12.91
N SER A 50 14.57 -16.36 13.75
CA SER A 50 13.78 -15.30 14.39
C SER A 50 13.29 -14.24 13.39
N ASP A 51 14.03 -14.02 12.30
CA ASP A 51 13.61 -13.11 11.23
C ASP A 51 12.50 -13.76 10.42
N TYR A 52 12.67 -15.03 10.05
CA TYR A 52 11.60 -15.78 9.37
C TYR A 52 10.32 -15.87 10.23
N GLU A 53 10.45 -16.12 11.53
CA GLU A 53 9.30 -16.12 12.45
C GLU A 53 8.64 -14.73 12.50
N PHE A 54 9.42 -13.66 12.53
CA PHE A 54 8.89 -12.30 12.52
C PHE A 54 8.13 -12.00 11.23
N ILE A 55 8.69 -12.28 10.05
CA ILE A 55 8.05 -12.03 8.74
C ILE A 55 6.76 -12.86 8.60
N ARG A 56 6.70 -14.07 9.15
CA ARG A 56 5.47 -14.89 9.11
C ARG A 56 4.35 -14.34 9.99
N ASN A 57 4.68 -13.62 11.07
CA ASN A 57 3.74 -13.30 12.14
C ASN A 57 3.48 -11.80 12.36
N PHE A 58 4.25 -10.90 11.73
CA PHE A 58 4.09 -9.44 11.96
C PHE A 58 2.69 -8.93 11.59
N GLY A 59 1.99 -9.58 10.66
CA GLY A 59 0.59 -9.25 10.33
C GLY A 59 -0.34 -9.33 11.54
N GLY A 60 -0.13 -10.29 12.44
CA GLY A 60 -0.87 -10.36 13.71
C GLY A 60 -0.57 -9.19 14.64
N GLN A 61 0.65 -8.66 14.61
CA GLN A 61 1.03 -7.45 15.37
C GLN A 61 0.46 -6.18 14.72
N LEU A 62 0.32 -6.13 13.40
CA LEU A 62 -0.36 -5.03 12.71
C LEU A 62 -1.84 -4.95 13.08
N ASN A 63 -2.50 -6.09 13.30
CA ASN A 63 -3.91 -6.11 13.71
C ASN A 63 -4.17 -5.35 15.01
N SER A 64 -3.26 -5.42 15.99
CA SER A 64 -3.40 -4.68 17.25
C SER A 64 -3.21 -3.17 17.08
N ILE A 65 -2.47 -2.75 16.05
CA ILE A 65 -2.24 -1.33 15.72
C ILE A 65 -3.49 -0.70 15.10
N VAL A 66 -4.20 -1.43 14.24
CA VAL A 66 -5.38 -0.93 13.50
C VAL A 66 -6.71 -1.19 14.21
N VAL A 67 -6.69 -1.55 15.50
CA VAL A 67 -7.90 -1.73 16.31
C VAL A 67 -8.67 -0.41 16.39
N GLY A 68 -9.98 -0.46 16.16
CA GLY A 68 -10.84 0.73 16.21
C GLY A 68 -10.82 1.61 14.96
N VAL A 69 -9.97 1.30 13.96
CA VAL A 69 -10.10 1.89 12.63
C VAL A 69 -11.34 1.30 11.95
N GLU A 70 -12.25 2.17 11.52
CA GLU A 70 -13.48 1.79 10.80
C GLU A 70 -13.15 1.05 9.50
N ALA A 71 -14.10 0.25 9.00
CA ALA A 71 -13.92 -0.52 7.77
C ALA A 71 -13.50 0.37 6.60
N LYS A 72 -14.09 1.58 6.48
CA LYS A 72 -13.74 2.58 5.47
C LYS A 72 -12.24 2.94 5.50
N GLY A 73 -11.64 3.03 6.68
CA GLY A 73 -10.21 3.32 6.85
C GLY A 73 -9.28 2.15 6.53
N LYS A 74 -9.83 0.99 6.14
CA LYS A 74 -9.09 -0.22 5.74
C LYS A 74 -9.34 -0.61 4.28
N GLU A 75 -10.15 0.16 3.56
CA GLU A 75 -10.40 -0.09 2.15
C GLU A 75 -9.15 0.25 1.33
N THR A 76 -8.86 -0.57 0.33
CA THR A 76 -7.77 -0.32 -0.63
C THR A 76 -8.27 0.37 -1.88
N THR A 77 -9.59 0.37 -2.10
CA THR A 77 -10.22 1.01 -3.26
C THR A 77 -10.27 2.52 -3.04
N LEU A 78 -9.23 3.20 -3.51
CA LEU A 78 -9.02 4.63 -3.34
C LEU A 78 -8.71 5.26 -4.68
N GLU A 79 -9.06 6.53 -4.80
CA GLU A 79 -8.79 7.35 -5.97
C GLU A 79 -8.15 8.68 -5.54
N ALA A 80 -7.32 9.24 -6.42
CA ALA A 80 -6.72 10.54 -6.22
C ALA A 80 -6.54 11.29 -7.53
N ASP A 81 -6.93 12.57 -7.51
CA ASP A 81 -6.60 13.50 -8.57
C ASP A 81 -5.14 13.96 -8.48
N VAL A 82 -4.39 13.73 -9.56
CA VAL A 82 -2.94 14.04 -9.57
C VAL A 82 -2.59 15.22 -10.46
N TYR A 83 -3.41 15.49 -11.49
CA TYR A 83 -3.20 16.64 -12.38
C TYR A 83 -4.50 17.11 -13.03
N THR A 84 -4.62 18.41 -13.32
CA THR A 84 -5.74 18.97 -14.08
C THR A 84 -5.24 19.62 -15.36
N ASP A 85 -5.66 19.08 -16.50
CA ASP A 85 -5.46 19.69 -17.81
C ASP A 85 -6.59 20.68 -18.09
N ALA A 86 -6.26 21.96 -18.11
CA ALA A 86 -7.22 23.04 -18.37
C ALA A 86 -7.42 23.33 -19.88
N ASN A 87 -6.73 22.61 -20.77
CA ASN A 87 -6.96 22.74 -22.22
C ASN A 87 -8.29 22.06 -22.60
N PRO A 88 -9.07 22.59 -23.57
CA PRO A 88 -10.28 21.91 -24.03
C PRO A 88 -9.97 20.63 -24.85
N PRO A 89 -10.66 19.49 -24.61
CA PRO A 89 -11.59 19.27 -23.50
C PRO A 89 -10.84 19.17 -22.16
N MET A 90 -11.38 19.82 -21.12
CA MET A 90 -10.74 19.84 -19.80
C MET A 90 -10.83 18.45 -19.16
N GLU A 91 -9.69 17.94 -18.72
CA GLU A 91 -9.54 16.60 -18.18
C GLU A 91 -8.79 16.64 -16.85
N VAL A 92 -9.06 15.65 -16.00
CA VAL A 92 -8.29 15.37 -14.80
C VAL A 92 -7.54 14.06 -15.02
N LEU A 93 -6.27 14.01 -14.64
CA LEU A 93 -5.54 12.76 -14.52
C LEU A 93 -5.82 12.21 -13.13
N GLU A 94 -6.49 11.06 -13.09
CA GLU A 94 -6.82 10.33 -11.88
C GLU A 94 -5.88 9.13 -11.75
N GLU A 95 -5.45 8.83 -10.53
CA GLU A 95 -4.78 7.59 -10.16
C GLU A 95 -5.64 6.80 -9.17
N GLY A 96 -5.86 5.53 -9.46
CA GLY A 96 -6.75 4.68 -8.69
C GLY A 96 -6.09 3.40 -8.22
N VAL A 97 -6.55 2.88 -7.09
CA VAL A 97 -6.27 1.53 -6.62
C VAL A 97 -7.56 0.74 -6.58
N GLY A 98 -7.57 -0.48 -7.13
CA GLY A 98 -8.72 -1.37 -7.07
C GLY A 98 -8.65 -2.42 -5.97
N TYR A 99 -9.27 -3.58 -6.22
CA TYR A 99 -9.11 -4.76 -5.37
C TYR A 99 -7.69 -5.32 -5.46
N VAL A 100 -7.18 -5.89 -4.36
CA VAL A 100 -5.80 -6.38 -4.30
C VAL A 100 -5.56 -7.53 -5.27
N ASP A 101 -4.42 -7.49 -5.96
CA ASP A 101 -3.94 -8.60 -6.77
C ASP A 101 -3.00 -9.51 -5.96
N LEU A 102 -2.69 -10.69 -6.49
CA LEU A 102 -1.63 -11.55 -5.99
C LEU A 102 -0.33 -11.29 -6.77
N ALA A 103 0.70 -10.77 -6.09
CA ALA A 103 2.05 -10.71 -6.63
C ALA A 103 2.79 -12.02 -6.36
N LEU A 104 3.46 -12.53 -7.40
CA LEU A 104 4.41 -13.64 -7.32
C LEU A 104 5.81 -13.11 -7.68
N VAL A 105 6.74 -13.18 -6.73
CA VAL A 105 8.11 -12.69 -6.91
C VAL A 105 9.08 -13.85 -6.79
N ALA A 106 9.75 -14.17 -7.90
CA ALA A 106 10.84 -15.15 -7.90
C ALA A 106 12.15 -14.46 -7.53
N TYR A 107 12.84 -14.95 -6.50
CA TYR A 107 14.12 -14.41 -6.05
C TYR A 107 15.09 -15.52 -5.61
N LYS A 108 16.39 -15.20 -5.63
CA LYS A 108 17.45 -16.13 -5.24
C LYS A 108 17.83 -15.93 -3.78
N VAL A 109 17.99 -17.03 -3.07
CA VAL A 109 18.57 -17.04 -1.72
C VAL A 109 20.09 -17.29 -1.77
N PRO A 110 20.84 -17.05 -0.69
CA PRO A 110 22.32 -17.12 -0.70
C PRO A 110 22.90 -18.47 -1.16
N ASP A 111 22.18 -19.57 -0.96
CA ASP A 111 22.58 -20.91 -1.40
C ASP A 111 22.29 -21.20 -2.89
N GLY A 112 21.79 -20.23 -3.64
CA GLY A 112 21.54 -20.31 -5.07
C GLY A 112 20.17 -20.86 -5.46
N ARG A 113 19.35 -21.34 -4.52
CA ARG A 113 17.96 -21.73 -4.81
C ARG A 113 17.13 -20.53 -5.24
N ILE A 114 16.16 -20.78 -6.13
CA ILE A 114 15.11 -19.82 -6.47
C ILE A 114 13.88 -20.17 -5.65
N ILE A 115 13.32 -19.18 -4.97
CA ILE A 115 12.06 -19.29 -4.23
C ILE A 115 11.06 -18.26 -4.76
N ILE A 116 9.77 -18.54 -4.54
CA ILE A 116 8.68 -17.64 -4.93
C ILE A 116 8.03 -17.10 -3.67
N GLY A 117 8.09 -15.79 -3.50
CA GLY A 117 7.26 -15.06 -2.55
C GLY A 117 5.88 -14.79 -3.16
N ALA A 118 4.82 -15.00 -2.39
CA ALA A 118 3.45 -14.73 -2.80
C ALA A 118 2.78 -13.82 -1.78
N GLY A 119 2.15 -12.73 -2.23
CA GLY A 119 1.51 -11.77 -1.33
C GLY A 119 0.63 -10.77 -2.05
N PRO A 120 -0.24 -10.05 -1.33
CA PRO A 120 -1.12 -9.06 -1.91
C PRO A 120 -0.32 -7.86 -2.44
N THR A 121 -0.74 -7.31 -3.57
CA THR A 121 -0.27 -6.04 -4.11
C THR A 121 -1.45 -5.16 -4.52
N LEU A 122 -1.24 -3.86 -4.60
CA LEU A 122 -2.25 -2.91 -5.05
C LEU A 122 -2.43 -3.03 -6.57
N SER A 123 -3.67 -2.94 -7.03
CA SER A 123 -4.00 -2.89 -8.45
C SER A 123 -4.04 -1.45 -8.93
N TYR A 124 -3.06 -1.05 -9.73
CA TYR A 124 -2.89 0.35 -10.15
C TYR A 124 -3.69 0.69 -11.41
N TYR A 125 -4.29 1.87 -11.41
CA TYR A 125 -4.99 2.48 -12.54
C TYR A 125 -4.53 3.93 -12.71
N GLU A 126 -4.36 4.37 -13.95
CA GLU A 126 -4.08 5.76 -14.31
C GLU A 126 -4.89 6.08 -15.56
N PHE A 127 -5.74 7.10 -15.49
CA PHE A 127 -6.65 7.42 -16.60
C PHE A 127 -7.08 8.88 -16.60
N ARG A 128 -7.60 9.33 -17.74
CA ARG A 128 -8.17 10.67 -17.88
C ARG A 128 -9.66 10.66 -17.57
N TRP A 129 -10.10 11.62 -16.77
CA TRP A 129 -11.48 11.80 -16.35
C TRP A 129 -12.03 13.15 -16.85
N PRO A 130 -13.19 13.20 -17.52
CA PRO A 130 -13.74 14.45 -18.02
C PRO A 130 -14.15 15.39 -16.88
N MET A 131 -13.59 16.60 -16.83
CA MET A 131 -13.86 17.56 -15.74
C MET A 131 -15.34 17.98 -15.67
N GLU A 132 -16.06 17.89 -16.78
CA GLU A 132 -17.51 18.16 -16.86
C GLU A 132 -18.36 17.17 -16.03
N GLN A 133 -17.83 15.98 -15.72
CA GLN A 133 -18.48 14.99 -14.86
C GLN A 133 -18.20 15.22 -13.36
N GLY A 134 -17.41 16.24 -13.02
CA GLY A 134 -16.94 16.49 -11.66
C GLY A 134 -15.65 15.73 -11.33
N ARG A 135 -15.11 15.96 -10.11
CA ARG A 135 -14.00 15.14 -9.58
C ARG A 135 -14.54 13.78 -9.20
N LEU A 136 -13.81 12.73 -9.56
CA LEU A 136 -14.14 11.38 -9.13
C LEU A 136 -13.98 11.30 -7.60
N THR A 137 -14.83 10.52 -6.94
CA THR A 137 -14.70 10.24 -5.51
C THR A 137 -14.40 8.76 -5.28
N ASP A 138 -13.82 8.42 -4.12
CA ASP A 138 -13.60 7.03 -3.69
C ASP A 138 -14.87 6.17 -3.85
N GLU A 139 -16.04 6.71 -3.49
CA GLU A 139 -17.31 5.99 -3.61
C GLU A 139 -17.73 5.73 -5.06
N GLN A 140 -17.55 6.71 -5.95
CA GLN A 140 -17.83 6.56 -7.38
C GLN A 140 -16.85 5.59 -8.03
N TRP A 141 -15.56 5.69 -7.68
CA TRP A 141 -14.53 4.77 -8.13
C TRP A 141 -14.83 3.33 -7.72
N LYS A 142 -15.23 3.12 -6.46
CA LYS A 142 -15.66 1.82 -5.96
C LYS A 142 -16.87 1.26 -6.72
N GLU A 143 -17.88 2.10 -6.98
CA GLU A 143 -19.04 1.70 -7.77
C GLU A 143 -18.64 1.27 -9.20
N MET A 144 -17.72 1.99 -9.84
CA MET A 144 -17.18 1.61 -11.15
C MET A 144 -16.48 0.24 -11.13
N LEU A 145 -15.67 -0.02 -10.10
CA LEU A 145 -15.01 -1.32 -9.90
C LEU A 145 -16.01 -2.46 -9.69
N GLU A 146 -17.04 -2.23 -8.86
CA GLU A 146 -18.11 -3.22 -8.60
C GLU A 146 -18.93 -3.54 -9.85
N GLN A 147 -19.10 -2.57 -10.74
CA GLN A 147 -19.83 -2.72 -12.00
C GLN A 147 -18.97 -3.24 -13.16
N GLY A 148 -17.67 -3.41 -12.97
CA GLY A 148 -16.75 -3.81 -14.06
C GLY A 148 -16.57 -2.72 -15.13
N GLN A 149 -16.75 -1.44 -14.75
CA GLN A 149 -16.67 -0.28 -15.64
C GLN A 149 -15.36 0.50 -15.47
N GLN A 150 -14.42 -0.03 -14.70
CA GLN A 150 -13.11 0.59 -14.52
C GLN A 150 -12.35 0.69 -15.86
N PRO A 151 -11.55 1.75 -16.05
CA PRO A 151 -10.65 1.87 -17.21
C PRO A 151 -9.64 0.71 -17.29
N PRO A 152 -9.06 0.46 -18.48
CA PRO A 152 -7.96 -0.47 -18.59
C PRO A 152 -6.78 -0.02 -17.73
N ARG A 153 -5.99 -0.98 -17.27
CA ARG A 153 -4.74 -0.70 -16.57
C ARG A 153 -3.71 -0.12 -17.55
N PRO A 154 -2.70 0.63 -17.07
CA PRO A 154 -1.68 1.20 -17.93
C PRO A 154 -0.86 0.14 -18.68
N ASP A 155 -0.64 0.32 -19.97
CA ASP A 155 0.05 -0.66 -20.84
C ASP A 155 1.43 -1.12 -20.33
N TRP A 156 2.11 -0.30 -19.51
CA TRP A 156 3.43 -0.65 -18.98
C TRP A 156 3.41 -1.83 -18.00
N VAL A 157 2.23 -2.20 -17.46
CA VAL A 157 2.10 -3.36 -16.56
C VAL A 157 2.05 -4.70 -17.30
N ASP A 158 1.82 -4.71 -18.61
CA ASP A 158 1.61 -5.92 -19.42
C ASP A 158 2.80 -6.89 -19.39
N SER A 159 3.99 -6.39 -19.07
CA SER A 159 5.22 -7.19 -18.97
C SER A 159 5.28 -8.11 -17.75
N PHE A 160 4.47 -7.85 -16.72
CA PHE A 160 4.50 -8.60 -15.45
C PHE A 160 3.11 -8.88 -14.85
N TYR A 161 2.05 -8.30 -15.40
CA TYR A 161 0.67 -8.57 -15.02
C TYR A 161 0.05 -9.67 -15.90
N ALA A 162 -0.74 -10.54 -15.27
CA ALA A 162 -1.54 -11.56 -15.95
C ALA A 162 -2.90 -11.66 -15.24
N GLU A 163 -3.97 -11.79 -16.03
CA GLU A 163 -5.35 -11.95 -15.57
C GLU A 163 -5.67 -13.40 -15.14
#